data_AF-A0A9E5NB89-F1
#
_entry.id   AF-A0A9E5NB89-F1
#
_cell.length_a   1.000
_cell.length_b   1.000
_cell.length_c   1.000
_cell.angle_alpha   90.00
_cell.angle_beta   90.00
_cell.angle_gamma   90.00
#
_symmetry.space_group_name_H-M   'P 1'
#
loop_
_entity.id
_entity.type
_entity.pdbx_description
1 polymer ?
#
loop_
_entity_poly.entity_id
_entity_poly.type
_entity_poly.pdbx_seq_one_letter_code
_entity_poly.pdbx_strand_id
1 'polypeptide(L)'
;MTRHVTDWLGAYLDGELGGLRVPRVEAHVAECARCQAELDGLRALTVLLQESPPAEAIMPAERFVANVGLRLRDRPGQSAPQRAMEMGWRLVPVGLLGALAFVQSTFIVTWVVRVALWMGWGGSFAARWLPVSRGEWLVSELLSLPGASLAEAAGVILRFLGNGGPLGWSSTLYLVLLVLIGLLYWSWLASWWVRRQPHRLGVRDEAG
;
A
#
# COMPACT_ATOMS: atom_id res chain seq x y z
N MET A 1 7.56 -10.23 54.79
CA MET A 1 6.69 -10.26 53.60
C MET A 1 7.08 -11.48 52.77
N THR A 2 6.42 -12.62 53.02
CA THR A 2 6.62 -13.85 52.24
C THR A 2 6.00 -13.66 50.87
N ARG A 3 6.83 -13.49 49.84
CA ARG A 3 6.36 -13.40 48.46
C ARG A 3 5.86 -14.79 48.06
N HIS A 4 4.55 -14.93 47.86
CA HIS A 4 3.92 -16.16 47.40
C HIS A 4 4.34 -16.47 45.96
N VAL A 5 4.32 -17.76 45.59
CA VAL A 5 4.70 -18.25 44.25
C VAL A 5 3.48 -18.63 43.39
N THR A 6 2.32 -18.01 43.66
CA THR A 6 1.03 -18.33 43.01
C THR A 6 1.11 -18.30 41.49
N ASP A 7 1.86 -17.36 40.91
CA ASP A 7 2.05 -17.23 39.46
C ASP A 7 2.79 -18.42 38.82
N TRP A 8 3.50 -19.23 39.62
CA TRP A 8 4.25 -20.40 39.16
C TRP A 8 3.54 -21.73 39.43
N LEU A 9 2.46 -21.74 40.24
CA LEU A 9 1.76 -22.98 40.60
C LEU A 9 1.07 -23.63 39.39
N GLY A 10 0.51 -22.84 38.47
CA GLY A 10 -0.08 -23.36 37.22
C GLY A 10 0.97 -24.03 36.34
N ALA A 11 2.06 -23.31 36.05
CA ALA A 11 3.18 -23.86 35.26
C ALA A 11 3.86 -25.06 35.95
N TYR A 12 3.84 -25.13 37.29
CA TYR A 12 4.28 -26.31 38.04
C TYR A 12 3.37 -27.52 37.76
N LEU A 13 2.05 -27.31 37.84
CA LEU A 13 1.05 -28.35 37.62
C LEU A 13 1.08 -28.89 36.19
N ASP A 14 1.31 -28.01 35.21
CA ASP A 14 1.40 -28.36 33.78
C ASP A 14 2.77 -28.98 33.41
N GLY A 15 3.75 -28.97 34.33
CA GLY A 15 5.11 -29.46 34.06
C GLY A 15 6.00 -28.53 33.24
N GLU A 16 5.55 -27.29 33.01
CA GLU A 16 6.22 -26.26 32.20
C GLU A 16 7.33 -25.49 32.96
N LEU A 17 7.51 -25.75 34.25
CA LEU A 17 8.60 -25.16 35.03
C LEU A 17 9.93 -25.86 34.78
N GLY A 18 10.90 -25.12 34.25
CA GLY A 18 12.26 -25.61 34.01
C GLY A 18 13.27 -25.31 35.13
N GLY A 19 14.25 -26.21 35.27
CA GLY A 19 15.51 -25.97 35.99
C GLY A 19 15.37 -25.71 37.49
N LEU A 20 16.09 -24.71 38.01
CA LEU A 20 16.17 -24.39 39.44
C LEU A 20 14.86 -23.87 40.06
N ARG A 21 13.82 -23.64 39.25
CA ARG A 21 12.53 -23.12 39.73
C ARG A 21 11.66 -24.19 40.37
N VAL A 22 11.74 -25.43 39.89
CA VAL A 22 10.98 -26.58 40.43
C VAL A 22 11.29 -26.82 41.92
N PRO A 23 12.55 -27.08 42.33
CA PRO A 23 12.86 -27.33 43.74
C PRO A 23 12.57 -26.12 44.65
N ARG A 24 12.60 -24.90 44.09
CA ARG A 24 12.28 -23.68 44.82
C ARG A 24 10.77 -23.56 45.11
N VAL A 25 9.93 -23.92 44.15
CA VAL A 25 8.47 -23.98 44.34
C VAL A 25 8.12 -25.09 45.32
N GLU A 26 8.73 -26.27 45.21
CA GLU A 26 8.50 -27.39 46.12
C GLU A 26 8.86 -27.04 47.56
N ALA A 27 10.02 -26.44 47.80
CA ALA A 27 10.43 -25.98 49.12
C ALA A 27 9.44 -24.95 49.69
N HIS A 28 8.96 -24.01 48.87
CA HIS A 28 8.00 -22.99 49.31
C HIS A 28 6.61 -23.56 49.61
N VAL A 29 6.11 -24.49 48.79
CA VAL A 29 4.80 -25.13 49.00
C VAL A 29 4.81 -25.98 50.27
N ALA A 30 5.94 -26.61 50.61
CA ALA A 30 6.09 -27.37 51.85
C ALA A 30 6.01 -26.49 53.12
N GLU A 31 6.41 -25.22 53.03
CA GLU A 31 6.43 -24.29 54.18
C GLU A 31 5.18 -23.37 54.23
N CYS A 32 4.51 -23.15 53.10
CA CYS A 32 3.41 -22.18 53.00
C CYS A 32 2.04 -22.85 52.80
N ALA A 33 1.25 -22.90 53.88
CA ALA A 33 -0.11 -23.45 53.87
C ALA A 33 -1.04 -22.81 52.82
N ARG A 34 -0.85 -21.52 52.50
CA ARG A 34 -1.63 -20.84 51.46
C ARG A 34 -1.33 -21.38 50.07
N CYS A 35 -0.05 -21.50 49.71
CA CYS A 35 0.35 -22.02 48.40
C CYS A 35 0.02 -23.51 48.26
N GLN A 36 0.02 -24.27 49.35
CA GLN A 36 -0.48 -25.64 49.37
C GLN A 36 -2.00 -25.70 49.06
N ALA A 37 -2.81 -24.89 49.74
CA ALA A 37 -4.26 -24.84 49.50
C ALA A 37 -4.60 -24.40 48.07
N GLU A 38 -3.86 -23.44 47.51
CA GLU A 38 -4.02 -23.02 46.11
C GLU A 38 -3.66 -24.16 45.13
N LEU A 39 -2.56 -24.89 45.37
CA LEU A 39 -2.17 -26.03 44.53
C LEU A 39 -3.19 -27.17 44.58
N ASP A 40 -3.71 -27.47 45.77
CA ASP A 40 -4.74 -28.51 45.93
C ASP A 40 -6.06 -28.10 45.27
N GLY A 41 -6.41 -26.81 45.30
CA GLY A 41 -7.54 -26.26 44.55
C GLY A 41 -7.39 -26.43 43.04
N LEU A 42 -6.19 -26.17 42.50
CA LEU A 42 -5.91 -26.38 41.07
C LEU A 42 -5.98 -27.86 40.70
N ARG A 43 -5.43 -28.77 41.52
CA ARG A 43 -5.52 -30.21 41.30
C ARG A 43 -6.98 -30.70 41.29
N ALA A 44 -7.79 -30.22 42.23
CA ALA A 44 -9.21 -30.56 42.28
C ALA A 44 -9.95 -30.09 41.01
N LEU A 45 -9.63 -28.90 40.50
CA LEU A 45 -10.17 -28.41 39.23
C LEU A 45 -9.76 -29.29 38.05
N THR A 46 -8.49 -29.73 37.98
CA THR A 46 -8.02 -30.64 36.93
C THR A 46 -8.80 -31.95 36.93
N VAL A 47 -9.05 -32.53 38.11
CA VAL A 47 -9.87 -33.75 38.24
C VAL A 47 -11.28 -33.53 37.71
N LEU A 48 -11.95 -32.44 38.11
CA LEU A 48 -13.29 -32.11 37.63
C LEU A 48 -13.35 -31.92 36.11
N LEU A 49 -12.31 -31.33 35.51
CA LEU A 49 -12.21 -31.18 34.06
C LEU A 49 -11.97 -32.51 33.36
N GLN A 50 -11.21 -33.42 33.95
CA GLN A 50 -11.00 -34.78 33.41
C GLN A 50 -12.26 -35.66 33.51
N GLU A 51 -13.12 -35.41 34.50
CA GLU A 51 -14.42 -36.07 34.64
C GLU A 51 -15.46 -35.54 33.65
N SER A 52 -15.20 -34.40 33.01
CA SER A 52 -16.10 -33.85 32.01
C SER A 52 -16.22 -34.77 30.77
N PRO A 53 -17.41 -34.90 30.18
CA PRO A 53 -17.61 -35.79 29.04
C PRO A 53 -16.71 -35.36 27.87
N PRO A 54 -16.10 -36.33 27.15
CA PRO A 54 -15.22 -36.04 26.02
C PRO A 54 -15.97 -35.27 24.93
N ALA A 55 -15.24 -34.45 24.17
CA ALA A 55 -15.83 -33.60 23.14
C ALA A 55 -16.66 -34.40 22.10
N GLU A 56 -16.28 -35.64 21.80
CA GLU A 56 -17.01 -36.55 20.92
C GLU A 56 -18.41 -36.91 21.46
N ALA A 57 -18.59 -36.95 22.79
CA ALA A 57 -19.89 -37.17 23.41
C ALA A 57 -20.82 -35.96 23.26
N ILE A 58 -20.25 -34.75 23.14
CA ILE A 58 -21.00 -33.49 22.96
C ILE A 58 -21.31 -33.25 21.49
N MET A 59 -20.37 -33.55 20.59
CA MET A 59 -20.54 -33.37 19.14
C MET A 59 -19.83 -34.48 18.36
N PRO A 60 -20.57 -35.36 17.66
CA PRO A 60 -19.99 -36.32 16.73
C PRO A 60 -19.22 -35.62 15.62
N ALA A 61 -18.11 -36.21 15.19
CA ALA A 61 -17.22 -35.68 14.16
C ALA A 61 -17.97 -35.37 12.85
N GLU A 62 -18.95 -36.19 12.48
CA GLU A 62 -19.76 -36.02 11.28
C GLU A 62 -20.62 -34.76 11.35
N ARG A 63 -21.19 -34.47 12.54
CA ARG A 63 -21.96 -33.23 12.77
C ARG A 63 -21.05 -32.01 12.78
N PHE A 64 -19.86 -32.13 13.33
CA PHE A 64 -18.86 -31.07 13.28
C PHE A 64 -18.48 -30.74 11.83
N VAL A 65 -18.12 -31.75 11.03
CA VAL A 65 -17.77 -31.57 9.62
C VAL A 65 -18.94 -30.98 8.84
N ALA A 66 -20.18 -31.44 9.08
CA ALA A 66 -21.36 -30.88 8.45
C ALA A 66 -21.54 -29.39 8.80
N ASN A 67 -21.41 -29.01 10.07
CA ASN A 67 -21.51 -27.63 10.53
C ASN A 67 -20.40 -26.73 9.97
N VAL A 68 -19.17 -27.24 9.89
CA VAL A 68 -18.05 -26.52 9.28
C VAL A 68 -18.29 -26.36 7.77
N GLY A 69 -18.75 -27.40 7.09
CA GLY A 69 -19.10 -27.35 5.67
C GLY A 69 -20.16 -26.30 5.35
N LEU A 70 -21.21 -26.21 6.18
CA LEU A 70 -22.24 -25.17 6.05
C LEU A 70 -21.67 -23.77 6.26
N ARG A 71 -20.87 -23.57 7.33
CA ARG A 71 -20.24 -22.26 7.62
C ARG A 71 -19.21 -21.83 6.58
N LEU A 72 -18.54 -22.78 5.92
CA LEU A 72 -17.63 -22.50 4.81
C LEU A 72 -18.39 -22.16 3.52
N ARG A 73 -19.54 -22.79 3.27
CA ARG A 73 -20.44 -22.43 2.16
C ARG A 73 -21.00 -21.03 2.30
N ASP A 74 -21.36 -20.66 3.53
CA ASP A 74 -21.88 -19.34 3.88
C ASP A 74 -20.80 -18.27 4.01
N ARG A 75 -19.51 -18.61 3.82
CA ARG A 75 -18.51 -17.57 3.56
C ARG A 75 -18.82 -17.07 2.16
N PRO A 76 -19.41 -15.86 1.99
CA PRO A 76 -19.78 -15.39 0.67
C PRO A 76 -18.49 -15.33 -0.12
N GLY A 77 -18.28 -16.30 -1.00
CA GLY A 77 -17.18 -16.30 -1.93
C GLY A 77 -17.34 -15.00 -2.69
N GLN A 78 -16.38 -14.09 -2.49
CA GLN A 78 -16.31 -12.76 -3.11
C GLN A 78 -17.14 -12.74 -4.37
N SER A 79 -18.29 -12.06 -4.33
CA SER A 79 -19.29 -12.16 -5.38
C SER A 79 -18.61 -11.86 -6.71
N ALA A 80 -19.00 -12.55 -7.79
CA ALA A 80 -18.46 -12.29 -9.13
C ALA A 80 -18.29 -10.79 -9.48
N PRO A 81 -19.23 -9.88 -9.11
CA PRO A 81 -19.01 -8.44 -9.29
C PRO A 81 -17.89 -7.85 -8.41
N GLN A 82 -17.67 -8.35 -7.20
CA GLN A 82 -16.60 -7.91 -6.31
C GLN A 82 -15.21 -8.30 -6.83
N ARG A 83 -15.06 -9.50 -7.42
CA ARG A 83 -13.83 -9.90 -8.13
C ARG A 83 -13.57 -9.05 -9.36
N ALA A 84 -14.60 -8.78 -10.16
CA ALA A 84 -14.48 -7.92 -11.34
C ALA A 84 -14.07 -6.50 -10.95
N MET A 85 -14.58 -5.97 -9.84
CA MET A 85 -14.22 -4.64 -9.34
C MET A 85 -12.79 -4.59 -8.79
N GLU A 86 -12.32 -5.63 -8.09
CA GLU A 86 -10.92 -5.72 -7.67
C GLU A 86 -9.97 -5.83 -8.87
N MET A 87 -10.35 -6.59 -9.89
CA MET A 87 -9.58 -6.75 -11.12
C MET A 87 -9.56 -5.45 -11.94
N GLY A 88 -10.69 -4.74 -12.01
CA GLY A 88 -10.79 -3.39 -12.59
C GLY A 88 -9.92 -2.37 -11.85
N TRP A 89 -9.90 -2.41 -10.52
CA TRP A 89 -9.05 -1.53 -9.70
C TRP A 89 -7.55 -1.76 -9.95
N ARG A 90 -7.14 -3.00 -10.25
CA ARG A 90 -5.74 -3.34 -10.57
C ARG A 90 -5.31 -2.87 -11.96
N LEU A 91 -6.26 -2.65 -12.88
CA LEU A 91 -5.98 -2.21 -14.24
C LEU A 91 -5.84 -0.68 -14.37
N VAL A 92 -6.30 0.08 -13.37
CA VAL A 92 -6.14 1.55 -13.31
C VAL A 92 -4.70 2.02 -13.54
N PRO A 93 -3.67 1.51 -12.84
CA PRO A 93 -2.28 1.94 -13.07
C PRO A 93 -1.77 1.56 -14.46
N VAL A 94 -2.21 0.42 -15.02
CA VAL A 94 -1.82 -0.01 -16.37
C VAL A 94 -2.44 0.91 -17.43
N GLY A 95 -3.71 1.25 -17.28
CA GLY A 95 -4.40 2.20 -18.15
C GLY A 95 -3.77 3.60 -18.12
N LEU A 96 -3.38 4.05 -16.92
CA LEU A 96 -2.74 5.35 -16.75
C LEU A 96 -1.33 5.41 -17.38
N LEU A 97 -0.53 4.35 -17.22
CA LEU A 97 0.78 4.24 -17.89
C LEU A 97 0.62 4.20 -19.40
N GLY A 98 -0.39 3.49 -19.92
CA GLY A 98 -0.72 3.47 -21.34
C GLY A 98 -1.06 4.86 -21.87
N ALA A 99 -1.90 5.61 -21.16
CA ALA A 99 -2.24 6.98 -21.52
C ALA A 99 -1.01 7.91 -21.50
N LEU A 100 -0.13 7.78 -20.50
CA LEU A 100 1.10 8.55 -20.41
C LEU A 100 2.04 8.25 -21.59
N ALA A 101 2.24 6.97 -21.91
CA ALA A 101 3.08 6.54 -23.02
C ALA A 101 2.55 7.07 -24.37
N PHE A 102 1.23 7.07 -24.54
CA PHE A 102 0.59 7.62 -25.73
C PHE A 102 0.83 9.13 -25.89
N VAL A 103 0.65 9.89 -24.80
CA VAL A 103 0.89 11.33 -24.75
C VAL A 103 2.37 11.68 -24.99
N GLN A 104 3.28 10.88 -24.44
CA GLN A 104 4.73 11.00 -24.70
C GLN A 104 5.08 10.71 -26.16
N SER A 105 4.53 9.64 -26.74
CA SER A 105 4.79 9.27 -28.12
C SER A 105 4.37 10.36 -29.12
N THR A 106 3.17 10.92 -28.95
CA THR A 106 2.68 12.03 -29.78
C THR A 106 3.55 13.28 -29.66
N PHE A 107 4.04 13.57 -28.45
CA PHE A 107 4.96 14.69 -28.23
C PHE A 107 6.32 14.46 -28.90
N ILE A 108 6.93 13.28 -28.74
CA ILE A 108 8.21 12.93 -29.36
C ILE A 108 8.10 13.05 -30.88
N VAL A 109 7.05 12.50 -31.49
CA VAL A 109 6.82 12.59 -32.94
C VAL A 109 6.68 14.04 -33.37
N THR A 110 5.87 14.83 -32.66
CA THR A 110 5.67 16.25 -32.98
C THR A 110 6.97 17.04 -32.86
N TRP A 111 7.79 16.76 -31.85
CA TRP A 111 9.07 17.41 -31.62
C TRP A 111 10.09 17.04 -32.70
N VAL A 112 10.23 15.75 -33.03
CA VAL A 112 11.10 15.25 -34.10
C VAL A 112 10.75 15.88 -35.44
N VAL A 113 9.46 15.92 -35.79
CA VAL A 113 9.00 16.55 -37.04
C VAL A 113 9.35 18.04 -37.06
N ARG A 114 9.16 18.76 -35.95
CA ARG A 114 9.53 20.19 -35.87
C ARG A 114 11.04 20.40 -36.01
N VAL A 115 11.86 19.59 -35.33
CA VAL A 115 13.33 19.70 -35.43
C VAL A 115 13.81 19.38 -36.85
N ALA A 116 13.25 18.35 -37.48
CA ALA A 116 13.58 17.99 -38.88
C ALA A 116 13.19 19.11 -39.87
N LEU A 117 12.04 19.77 -39.65
CA LEU A 117 11.66 20.94 -40.44
C LEU A 117 12.59 22.14 -40.19
N TRP A 118 13.00 22.36 -38.94
CA TRP A 118 13.90 23.44 -38.55
C TRP A 118 15.32 23.27 -39.12
N MET A 119 15.85 22.04 -39.11
CA MET A 119 17.16 21.72 -39.69
C MET A 119 17.19 21.76 -41.23
N GLY A 120 16.07 22.10 -41.88
CA GLY A 120 15.98 22.20 -43.34
C GLY A 120 15.91 20.85 -44.06
N TRP A 121 15.89 19.73 -43.33
CA TRP A 121 15.71 18.39 -43.90
C TRP A 121 14.34 18.20 -44.58
N GLY A 122 13.35 19.01 -44.24
CA GLY A 122 12.04 19.03 -44.90
C GLY A 122 11.88 19.98 -46.10
N GLY A 123 12.97 20.64 -46.54
CA GLY A 123 12.90 21.76 -47.49
C GLY A 123 12.23 21.45 -48.84
N SER A 124 12.32 20.22 -49.34
CA SER A 124 11.70 19.82 -50.63
C SER A 124 10.21 19.43 -50.52
N PHE A 125 9.75 18.97 -49.35
CA PHE A 125 8.36 18.55 -49.13
C PHE A 125 7.51 19.66 -48.47
N ALA A 126 8.07 20.43 -47.54
CA ALA A 126 7.34 21.46 -46.80
C ALA A 126 7.12 22.75 -47.62
N ALA A 127 8.07 23.11 -48.49
CA ALA A 127 7.97 24.31 -49.33
C ALA A 127 6.82 24.26 -50.35
N ARG A 128 6.26 23.07 -50.62
CA ARG A 128 5.13 22.89 -51.54
C ARG A 128 3.76 23.01 -50.85
N TRP A 129 3.70 22.89 -49.52
CA TRP A 129 2.43 22.78 -48.79
C TRP A 129 2.20 23.83 -47.70
N LEU A 130 3.22 24.56 -47.24
CA LEU A 130 3.08 25.48 -46.10
C LEU A 130 3.75 26.85 -46.35
N PRO A 131 2.99 27.97 -46.32
CA PRO A 131 3.56 29.31 -46.28
C PRO A 131 3.99 29.62 -44.84
N VAL A 132 5.17 29.13 -44.43
CA VAL A 132 5.73 29.43 -43.10
C VAL A 132 6.67 30.63 -43.21
N SER A 133 6.27 31.72 -42.56
CA SER A 133 7.10 32.89 -42.31
C SER A 133 8.36 32.49 -41.53
N ARG A 134 9.53 32.90 -42.04
CA ARG A 134 10.84 32.67 -41.42
C ARG A 134 10.92 33.33 -40.05
N GLY A 135 10.83 32.55 -38.99
CA GLY A 135 11.11 32.98 -37.63
C GLY A 135 12.62 33.00 -37.35
N GLU A 136 13.35 33.96 -37.92
CA GLU A 136 14.78 34.17 -37.67
C GLU A 136 15.09 34.83 -36.31
N TRP A 137 14.07 35.25 -35.56
CA TRP A 137 14.23 36.04 -34.33
C TRP A 137 14.59 35.23 -33.07
N LEU A 138 14.54 33.89 -33.11
CA LEU A 138 14.63 33.06 -31.89
C LEU A 138 16.06 32.63 -31.54
N VAL A 139 16.98 32.66 -32.51
CA VAL A 139 18.35 32.14 -32.35
C VAL A 139 19.32 33.22 -31.85
N SER A 140 19.07 34.48 -32.17
CA SER A 140 19.89 35.61 -31.71
C SER A 140 19.75 35.89 -30.21
N GLU A 141 18.55 35.71 -29.65
CA GLU A 141 18.30 36.00 -28.23
C GLU A 141 18.87 34.91 -27.31
N LEU A 142 18.79 33.64 -27.72
CA LEU A 142 19.18 32.47 -26.90
C LEU A 142 20.69 32.26 -26.81
N LEU A 143 21.46 32.69 -27.82
CA LEU A 143 22.93 32.62 -27.82
C LEU A 143 23.59 33.79 -27.07
N SER A 144 22.81 34.75 -26.57
CA SER A 144 23.31 35.98 -25.94
C SER A 144 23.36 35.95 -24.40
N LEU A 145 22.95 34.86 -23.74
CA LEU A 145 22.91 34.77 -22.27
C LEU A 145 23.91 33.75 -21.68
N PRO A 146 25.16 34.15 -21.44
CA PRO A 146 26.02 33.45 -20.49
C PRO A 146 25.68 33.92 -19.06
N GLY A 147 24.97 33.09 -18.29
CA GLY A 147 24.81 33.29 -16.83
C GLY A 147 23.43 33.69 -16.30
N ALA A 148 22.33 33.30 -16.98
CA ALA A 148 20.98 33.64 -16.54
C ALA A 148 20.60 33.04 -15.17
N SER A 149 20.09 33.89 -14.28
CA SER A 149 19.58 33.48 -12.97
C SER A 149 18.24 32.75 -13.06
N LEU A 150 17.87 31.94 -12.05
CA LEU A 150 16.58 31.22 -12.00
C LEU A 150 15.36 32.16 -12.18
N ALA A 151 15.47 33.42 -11.76
CA ALA A 151 14.42 34.43 -11.91
C ALA A 151 14.25 34.89 -13.37
N GLU A 152 15.34 34.99 -14.13
CA GLU A 152 15.29 35.33 -15.56
C GLU A 152 14.78 34.15 -16.39
N ALA A 153 15.19 32.93 -16.04
CA ALA A 153 14.61 31.72 -16.61
C ALA A 153 13.09 31.64 -16.36
N ALA A 154 12.64 31.97 -15.15
CA ALA A 154 11.21 32.04 -14.81
C ALA A 154 10.47 33.13 -15.60
N GLY A 155 11.10 34.29 -15.83
CA GLY A 155 10.53 35.38 -16.63
C GLY A 155 10.38 35.03 -18.12
N VAL A 156 11.35 34.31 -18.69
CA VAL A 156 11.28 33.79 -20.06
C VAL A 156 10.17 32.75 -20.18
N ILE A 157 10.05 31.84 -19.20
CA ILE A 157 8.96 30.84 -19.14
C ILE A 157 7.59 31.52 -19.03
N LEU A 158 7.43 32.55 -18.19
CA LEU A 158 6.17 33.29 -18.06
C LEU A 158 5.81 34.08 -19.33
N ARG A 159 6.78 34.68 -20.02
CA ARG A 159 6.53 35.36 -21.30
C ARG A 159 6.17 34.37 -22.41
N PHE A 160 6.74 33.16 -22.39
CA PHE A 160 6.36 32.08 -23.31
C PHE A 160 4.93 31.59 -23.04
N LEU A 161 4.51 31.54 -21.77
CA LEU A 161 3.14 31.25 -21.34
C LEU A 161 2.15 32.37 -21.72
N GLY A 162 2.57 33.63 -21.62
CA GLY A 162 1.70 34.81 -21.81
C GLY A 162 1.58 35.31 -23.25
N ASN A 163 2.61 35.14 -24.08
CA ASN A 163 2.69 35.71 -25.44
C ASN A 163 2.85 34.65 -26.55
N GLY A 164 2.88 33.36 -26.21
CA GLY A 164 2.98 32.30 -27.21
C GLY A 164 1.71 32.24 -28.05
N GLY A 165 1.84 32.39 -29.37
CA GLY A 165 0.76 32.05 -30.32
C GLY A 165 0.30 30.58 -30.20
N PRO A 166 -0.37 29.99 -31.20
CA PRO A 166 -0.90 28.62 -31.10
C PRO A 166 0.12 27.54 -30.67
N LEU A 167 1.42 27.81 -30.83
CA LEU A 167 2.54 27.00 -30.36
C LEU A 167 2.81 27.03 -28.84
N GLY A 168 2.54 28.14 -28.15
CA GLY A 168 2.68 28.25 -26.69
C GLY A 168 1.55 27.55 -25.97
N TRP A 169 0.33 27.71 -26.48
CA TRP A 169 -0.89 27.06 -25.96
C TRP A 169 -0.83 25.53 -26.02
N SER A 170 -0.19 24.94 -27.05
CA SER A 170 -0.05 23.48 -27.10
C SER A 170 0.85 22.94 -25.99
N SER A 171 1.90 23.71 -25.64
CA SER A 171 2.89 23.30 -24.63
C SER A 171 2.35 23.45 -23.21
N THR A 172 1.56 24.51 -22.97
CA THR A 172 0.87 24.69 -21.68
C THR A 172 -0.21 23.63 -21.46
N LEU A 173 -1.04 23.34 -22.46
CA LEU A 173 -2.05 22.27 -22.37
C LEU A 173 -1.42 20.90 -22.10
N TYR A 174 -0.27 20.62 -22.71
CA TYR A 174 0.48 19.39 -22.48
C TYR A 174 0.97 19.28 -21.03
N LEU A 175 1.58 20.34 -20.50
CA LEU A 175 2.03 20.39 -19.11
C LEU A 175 0.87 20.23 -18.13
N VAL A 176 -0.26 20.90 -18.38
CA VAL A 176 -1.48 20.77 -17.58
C VAL A 176 -1.99 19.33 -17.61
N LEU A 177 -2.02 18.68 -18.77
CA LEU A 177 -2.45 17.29 -18.89
C LEU A 177 -1.53 16.33 -18.11
N LEU A 178 -0.21 16.54 -18.17
CA LEU A 178 0.77 15.75 -17.43
C LEU A 178 0.62 15.89 -15.93
N VAL A 179 0.43 17.12 -15.44
CA VAL A 179 0.17 17.41 -14.03
C VAL A 179 -1.15 16.75 -13.59
N LEU A 180 -2.20 16.82 -14.43
CA LEU A 180 -3.51 16.24 -14.11
C LEU A 180 -3.46 14.71 -14.04
N ILE A 181 -2.76 14.05 -14.98
CA ILE A 181 -2.51 12.60 -14.96
C ILE A 181 -1.70 12.21 -13.72
N GLY A 182 -0.66 12.99 -13.40
CA GLY A 182 0.15 12.81 -12.19
C GLY A 182 -0.71 12.89 -10.92
N LEU A 183 -1.53 13.93 -10.76
CA LEU A 183 -2.41 14.08 -9.60
C LEU A 183 -3.42 12.92 -9.49
N LEU A 184 -3.96 12.45 -10.61
CA LEU A 184 -4.85 11.29 -10.64
C LEU A 184 -4.14 10.02 -10.14
N TYR A 185 -2.87 9.81 -10.54
CA TYR A 185 -2.05 8.70 -10.07
C TYR A 185 -1.81 8.76 -8.56
N TRP A 186 -1.38 9.92 -8.06
CA TRP A 186 -1.09 10.12 -6.65
C TRP A 186 -2.34 9.95 -5.78
N SER A 187 -3.49 10.43 -6.24
CA SER A 187 -4.78 10.22 -5.59
C SER A 187 -5.18 8.75 -5.53
N TRP A 188 -4.97 7.99 -6.63
CA TRP A 188 -5.21 6.55 -6.64
C TRP A 188 -4.26 5.81 -5.68
N LEU A 189 -2.98 6.16 -5.66
CA LEU A 189 -1.98 5.57 -4.78
C LEU A 189 -2.31 5.81 -3.30
N ALA A 190 -2.72 7.03 -2.94
CA ALA A 190 -3.15 7.37 -1.59
C ALA A 190 -4.41 6.58 -1.18
N SER A 191 -5.41 6.49 -2.06
CA SER A 191 -6.64 5.72 -1.82
C SER A 191 -6.36 4.21 -1.66
N TRP A 192 -5.45 3.66 -2.47
CA TRP A 192 -5.00 2.28 -2.34
C TRP A 192 -4.30 2.03 -1.01
N TRP A 193 -3.43 2.95 -0.58
CA TRP A 193 -2.70 2.80 0.68
C TRP A 193 -3.64 2.81 1.88
N VAL A 194 -4.62 3.72 1.92
CA VAL A 194 -5.63 3.78 2.99
C VAL A 194 -6.47 2.50 3.03
N ARG A 195 -6.91 1.99 1.87
CA ARG A 195 -7.68 0.74 1.79
C ARG A 195 -6.88 -0.52 2.18
N ARG A 196 -5.55 -0.47 2.12
CA ARG A 196 -4.65 -1.58 2.52
C ARG A 196 -4.22 -1.54 3.99
N GLN A 197 -4.67 -0.58 4.79
CA GLN A 197 -4.38 -0.51 6.22
C GLN A 197 -5.31 -1.31 7.17
N PRO A 198 -6.21 -2.25 6.79
CA PRO A 198 -7.23 -2.75 7.72
C PRO A 198 -6.71 -3.69 8.84
N HIS A 199 -5.41 -3.96 8.99
CA HIS A 199 -4.95 -4.96 9.99
C HIS A 199 -3.71 -4.62 10.84
N ARG A 200 -3.21 -3.37 10.87
CA ARG A 200 -2.04 -3.04 11.72
C ARG A 200 -2.34 -2.32 13.03
N LEU A 201 -3.61 -2.03 13.34
CA LEU A 201 -3.99 -1.31 14.57
C LEU A 201 -4.63 -2.18 15.66
N GLY A 202 -4.78 -3.49 15.46
CA GLY A 202 -5.42 -4.39 16.45
C GLY A 202 -4.47 -5.12 17.41
N VAL A 203 -3.17 -4.83 17.42
CA VAL A 203 -2.16 -5.61 18.20
C VAL A 203 -1.43 -4.76 19.25
N ARG A 204 -1.90 -3.52 19.54
CA ARG A 204 -1.18 -2.62 20.46
C ARG A 204 -1.86 -2.31 21.79
N ASP A 205 -3.05 -2.85 22.05
CA ASP A 205 -3.81 -2.54 23.28
C ASP A 205 -3.79 -3.66 24.34
N GLU A 206 -2.99 -4.73 24.19
CA GLU A 206 -2.87 -5.79 25.22
C GLU A 206 -1.50 -5.85 25.93
N ALA A 207 -0.79 -4.72 26.00
CA ALA A 207 0.43 -4.59 26.81
C ALA A 207 0.40 -3.28 27.60
N GLY A 208 -0.41 -3.26 28.66
CA GLY A 208 -0.49 -2.19 29.65
C GLY A 208 -0.98 -2.73 30.97
#